data_AF-A0A6A4Z7Y3-F1
#
_entry.id   AF-A0A6A4Z7Y3-F1
#
_cell.length_a   1.000
_cell.length_b   1.000
_cell.length_c   1.000
_cell.angle_alpha   90.00
_cell.angle_beta   90.00
_cell.angle_gamma   90.00
#
_symmetry.space_group_name_H-M   'P 1'
#
loop_
_entity.id
_entity.type
_entity.pdbx_description
1 polymer ?
#
loop_
_entity_poly.entity_id
_entity_poly.type
_entity_poly.pdbx_seq_one_letter_code
_entity_poly.pdbx_strand_id
1 'polypeptide(L)'
;MNPSELEYKDAIFFSGHKFLGGPGSPGVLVIKSKWLRRNIVPVVPSGGTVIYVTDASQHYNTHVDEREEGGTPDTIGAIRLGLAFQVKQCVGTATIMDLEHANWMLAKTRLLAQPALVLLGSTEHARLPIVSFMVRYQDRFLHYNFVCALLNDLFGIQSRGGCMCAAPYSHRLMGIAAKTNQEFAAAICQGAAVLRPGYTRLSLPYFMSKLQVDYILAAVEFVAVNGWRFLPQYNFNQSTGEWVHKRGVTSSPECLQDLQLNSPTPSTTRSDYTLLLDQAATLAQTSQVHLAPLQMAPLPTPIEHLRWFVYPWEAVQDLLNIRSMVVLRPLRCPVLPK
;
A
#
# COMPACT_ATOMS: atom_id res chain seq x y z
N MET A 1 20.40 18.21 7.95
CA MET A 1 19.17 17.52 8.39
C MET A 1 18.53 18.17 9.63
N ASN A 2 18.89 19.40 10.00
CA ASN A 2 18.14 20.21 10.96
C ASN A 2 17.24 21.17 10.17
N PRO A 3 16.01 21.48 10.62
CA PRO A 3 15.14 22.43 9.90
C PRO A 3 15.74 23.85 9.83
N SER A 4 16.59 24.21 10.80
CA SER A 4 17.43 25.41 10.78
C SER A 4 18.72 25.20 11.59
N GLU A 5 19.66 26.15 11.57
CA GLU A 5 20.88 26.11 12.39
C GLU A 5 20.58 26.10 13.90
N LEU A 6 19.39 26.54 14.30
CA LEU A 6 18.97 26.61 15.70
C LEU A 6 18.13 25.40 16.14
N GLU A 7 17.67 24.56 15.21
CA GLU A 7 16.76 23.44 15.48
C GLU A 7 17.45 22.09 15.37
N TYR A 8 18.10 21.66 16.45
CA TYR A 8 18.78 20.38 16.51
C TYR A 8 17.84 19.24 16.85
N LYS A 9 17.76 18.21 15.99
CA LYS A 9 17.03 16.97 16.30
C LYS A 9 17.59 16.29 17.55
N ASP A 10 16.71 15.92 18.48
CA ASP A 10 17.10 15.20 19.71
C ASP A 10 17.12 13.70 19.54
N ALA A 11 16.25 13.18 18.66
CA ALA A 11 16.17 11.78 18.31
C ALA A 11 15.82 11.60 16.83
N ILE A 12 16.27 10.48 16.27
CA ILE A 12 15.91 9.96 14.95
C ILE A 12 15.63 8.48 15.15
N PHE A 13 14.52 7.99 14.61
CA PHE A 13 14.23 6.57 14.57
C PHE A 13 13.90 6.14 13.16
N PHE A 14 14.22 4.90 12.84
CA PHE A 14 13.86 4.29 11.57
C PHE A 14 13.73 2.77 11.73
N SER A 15 13.01 2.15 10.81
CA SER A 15 12.86 0.69 10.77
C SER A 15 13.75 0.11 9.69
N GLY A 16 14.60 -0.86 10.04
CA GLY A 16 15.53 -1.48 9.10
C GLY A 16 14.84 -2.14 7.90
N HIS A 17 13.61 -2.64 8.08
CA HIS A 17 12.87 -3.33 7.02
C HIS A 17 12.42 -2.43 5.86
N LYS A 18 12.69 -1.13 5.93
CA LYS A 18 12.50 -0.18 4.82
C LYS A 18 13.72 -0.09 3.89
N PHE A 19 14.83 -0.73 4.25
CA PHE A 19 16.03 -0.83 3.44
C PHE A 19 16.05 -2.17 2.68
N LEU A 20 17.02 -2.34 1.78
CA LEU A 20 17.19 -3.56 0.97
C LEU A 20 17.30 -4.85 1.79
N GLY A 21 17.69 -4.77 3.06
CA GLY A 21 17.75 -5.92 3.97
C GLY A 21 16.38 -6.55 4.30
N GLY A 22 15.28 -5.87 3.97
CA GLY A 22 13.93 -6.41 4.09
C GLY A 22 13.51 -6.76 5.54
N PRO A 23 12.43 -7.55 5.70
CA PRO A 23 11.99 -8.03 7.02
C PRO A 23 13.09 -8.78 7.79
N GLY A 24 13.01 -8.77 9.12
CA GLY A 24 14.00 -9.43 9.99
C GLY A 24 15.24 -8.59 10.32
N SER A 25 15.25 -7.30 9.99
CA SER A 25 16.18 -6.32 10.54
C SER A 25 15.48 -5.48 11.63
N PRO A 26 16.19 -5.08 12.71
CA PRO A 26 15.61 -4.34 13.82
C PRO A 26 15.26 -2.89 13.47
N GLY A 27 14.56 -2.23 14.39
CA GLY A 27 14.47 -0.77 14.42
C GLY A 27 15.71 -0.15 15.05
N VAL A 28 16.00 1.11 14.71
CA VAL A 28 17.11 1.86 15.30
C VAL A 28 16.58 3.16 15.86
N LEU A 29 16.98 3.47 17.09
CA LEU A 29 16.79 4.76 17.74
C LEU A 29 18.16 5.41 17.96
N VAL A 30 18.38 6.55 17.31
CA VAL A 30 19.52 7.43 17.57
C VAL A 30 19.01 8.58 18.41
N ILE A 31 19.49 8.70 19.65
CA ILE A 31 19.05 9.74 20.58
C ILE A 31 20.24 10.35 21.31
N LYS A 32 20.20 11.66 21.58
CA LYS A 32 21.27 12.30 22.36
C LYS A 32 21.32 11.69 23.77
N SER A 33 22.49 11.19 24.15
CA SER A 33 22.72 10.46 25.42
C SER A 33 22.24 11.20 26.67
N LYS A 34 22.26 12.54 26.68
CA LYS A 34 21.73 13.36 27.78
C LYS A 34 20.28 13.05 28.16
N TRP A 35 19.47 12.57 27.21
CA TRP A 35 18.07 12.23 27.44
C TRP A 35 17.93 10.86 28.12
N LEU A 36 18.74 9.88 27.72
CA LEU A 36 18.74 8.53 28.31
C LEU A 36 19.42 8.48 29.68
N ARG A 37 20.43 9.32 29.93
CA ARG A 37 21.12 9.39 31.23
C ARG A 37 20.23 9.89 32.39
N ARG A 38 19.12 10.58 32.08
CA ARG A 38 18.16 11.03 33.10
C ARG A 38 17.32 9.91 33.66
N ASN A 39 17.14 8.83 32.90
CA ASN A 39 16.33 7.71 33.31
C ASN A 39 17.22 6.56 33.81
N ILE A 40 17.04 6.17 35.07
CA ILE A 40 17.79 5.08 35.70
C ILE A 40 17.09 3.72 35.53
N VAL A 41 15.80 3.71 35.22
CA VAL A 41 15.01 2.51 34.94
C VAL A 41 14.81 2.40 33.43
N PRO A 42 15.21 1.29 32.78
CA PRO A 42 15.03 1.14 31.34
C PRO A 42 13.57 1.05 30.93
N VAL A 43 13.30 1.29 29.64
CA VAL A 43 11.94 1.15 29.09
C VAL A 43 11.43 -0.29 29.21
N VAL A 44 12.32 -1.26 29.01
CA VAL A 44 12.01 -2.70 29.13
C VAL A 44 12.97 -3.32 30.15
N PRO A 45 12.60 -3.38 31.44
CA PRO A 45 13.37 -4.09 32.44
C PRO A 45 13.38 -5.59 32.17
N SER A 46 14.56 -6.20 32.00
CA SER A 46 14.71 -7.63 31.73
C SER A 46 16.15 -8.08 32.01
N GLY A 47 16.44 -9.37 31.76
CA GLY A 47 17.84 -9.83 31.70
C GLY A 47 18.67 -8.98 30.73
N GLY A 48 19.95 -8.77 31.05
CA GLY A 48 20.85 -7.88 30.29
C GLY A 48 20.84 -6.42 30.74
N THR A 49 19.71 -5.89 31.25
CA THR A 49 19.63 -4.47 31.65
C THR A 49 20.10 -4.19 33.07
N VAL A 50 20.27 -5.24 33.86
CA VAL A 50 20.63 -5.20 35.28
C VAL A 50 22.09 -5.62 35.50
N ILE A 51 22.74 -4.97 36.44
CA ILE A 51 24.02 -5.40 37.01
C ILE A 51 23.77 -6.52 38.01
N TYR A 52 22.77 -6.35 38.87
CA TYR A 52 22.45 -7.30 39.92
C TYR A 52 21.00 -7.20 40.37
N VAL A 53 20.43 -8.33 40.77
CA VAL A 53 19.06 -8.44 41.27
C VAL A 53 19.08 -9.26 42.56
N THR A 54 18.33 -8.80 43.54
CA THR A 54 18.06 -9.46 44.83
C THR A 54 16.56 -9.59 45.01
N ASP A 55 16.13 -10.35 46.01
CA ASP A 55 14.71 -10.47 46.34
C ASP A 55 14.03 -9.12 46.70
N ALA A 56 14.82 -8.13 47.11
CA ALA A 56 14.31 -6.83 47.58
C ALA A 56 14.65 -5.64 46.66
N SER A 57 15.56 -5.81 45.68
CA SER A 57 16.08 -4.69 44.88
C SER A 57 16.76 -5.12 43.58
N GLN A 58 16.89 -4.17 42.67
CA GLN A 58 17.59 -4.33 41.40
C GLN A 58 18.46 -3.11 41.12
N HIS A 59 19.64 -3.37 40.57
CA HIS A 59 20.59 -2.34 40.16
C HIS A 59 20.74 -2.43 38.64
N TYR A 60 20.28 -1.39 37.92
CA TYR A 60 20.38 -1.32 36.47
C TYR A 60 21.79 -0.94 36.01
N ASN A 61 22.11 -1.32 34.78
CA ASN A 61 23.38 -1.01 34.15
C ASN A 61 23.59 0.50 34.04
N THR A 62 24.81 0.97 34.31
CA THR A 62 25.17 2.38 34.16
C THR A 62 25.42 2.74 32.69
N HIS A 63 25.84 1.77 31.88
CA HIS A 63 25.96 1.85 30.43
C HIS A 63 24.56 1.90 29.82
N VAL A 64 24.29 2.98 29.08
CA VAL A 64 22.96 3.33 28.59
C VAL A 64 22.47 2.37 27.50
N ASP A 65 23.38 1.96 26.63
CA ASP A 65 23.18 0.97 25.58
C ASP A 65 22.77 -0.39 26.18
N GLU A 66 23.57 -0.93 27.10
CA GLU A 66 23.24 -2.20 27.76
C GLU A 66 21.97 -2.10 28.61
N ARG A 67 21.71 -0.93 29.21
CA ARG A 67 20.48 -0.70 29.99
C ARG A 67 19.23 -0.72 29.13
N GLU A 68 19.24 -0.10 27.94
CA GLU A 68 18.03 0.05 27.12
C GLU A 68 17.80 -1.13 26.14
N GLU A 69 18.75 -2.05 26.01
CA GLU A 69 18.65 -3.24 25.15
C GLU A 69 18.33 -4.52 25.96
N GLY A 70 17.15 -4.53 26.55
CA GLY A 70 16.71 -5.65 27.38
C GLY A 70 16.46 -6.96 26.63
N GLY A 71 17.01 -8.05 27.17
CA GLY A 71 16.86 -9.40 26.67
C GLY A 71 17.99 -9.83 25.75
N THR A 72 17.82 -10.95 25.05
CA THR A 72 18.76 -11.36 24.01
C THR A 72 18.60 -10.45 22.81
N PRO A 73 19.64 -9.70 22.38
CA PRO A 73 19.54 -8.82 21.23
C PRO A 73 19.32 -9.62 19.94
N ASP A 74 18.67 -8.99 18.95
CA ASP A 74 18.54 -9.53 17.61
C ASP A 74 19.88 -9.40 16.84
N THR A 75 20.87 -10.18 17.23
CA THR A 75 22.24 -10.11 16.69
C THR A 75 22.26 -10.33 15.18
N ILE A 76 21.51 -11.32 14.68
CA ILE A 76 21.44 -11.61 13.24
C ILE A 76 20.75 -10.48 12.49
N GLY A 77 19.65 -9.94 13.03
CA GLY A 77 18.99 -8.78 12.45
C GLY A 77 19.89 -7.54 12.43
N ALA A 78 20.67 -7.30 13.50
CA ALA A 78 21.61 -6.19 13.58
C ALA A 78 22.72 -6.30 12.52
N ILE A 79 23.31 -7.49 12.33
CA ILE A 79 24.28 -7.76 11.26
C ILE A 79 23.65 -7.51 9.88
N ARG A 80 22.44 -8.04 9.65
CA ARG A 80 21.68 -7.82 8.40
C ARG A 80 21.46 -6.34 8.12
N LEU A 81 21.09 -5.57 9.15
CA LEU A 81 20.90 -4.12 9.02
C LEU A 81 22.21 -3.40 8.68
N GLY A 82 23.32 -3.78 9.34
CA GLY A 82 24.65 -3.27 9.02
C GLY A 82 25.02 -3.48 7.55
N LEU A 83 24.79 -4.68 7.01
CA LEU A 83 25.01 -4.99 5.60
C LEU A 83 24.09 -4.17 4.67
N ALA A 84 22.81 -4.00 5.01
CA ALA A 84 21.89 -3.18 4.23
C ALA A 84 22.35 -1.70 4.16
N PHE A 85 22.92 -1.18 5.25
CA PHE A 85 23.51 0.15 5.29
C PHE A 85 24.81 0.24 4.48
N GLN A 86 25.67 -0.79 4.51
CA GLN A 86 26.86 -0.84 3.66
C GLN A 86 26.48 -0.81 2.18
N VAL A 87 25.50 -1.60 1.75
CA VAL A 87 25.01 -1.56 0.35
C VAL A 87 24.53 -0.15 0.00
N LYS A 88 23.72 0.48 0.85
CA LYS A 88 23.27 1.87 0.65
C LYS A 88 24.45 2.85 0.54
N GLN A 89 25.49 2.67 1.35
CA GLN A 89 26.68 3.51 1.31
C GLN A 89 27.48 3.31 0.01
N CYS A 90 27.60 2.07 -0.47
CA CYS A 90 28.25 1.74 -1.74
C CYS A 90 27.54 2.36 -2.95
N VAL A 91 26.20 2.37 -2.97
CA VAL A 91 25.42 3.05 -4.04
C VAL A 91 25.56 4.58 -3.95
N GLY A 92 25.62 5.10 -2.73
CA GLY A 92 25.73 6.53 -2.44
C GLY A 92 24.37 7.23 -2.37
N THR A 93 24.22 8.13 -1.38
CA THR A 93 22.95 8.83 -1.15
C THR A 93 22.55 9.78 -2.28
N ALA A 94 23.53 10.46 -2.90
CA ALA A 94 23.27 11.35 -4.02
C ALA A 94 22.70 10.56 -5.21
N THR A 95 23.37 9.48 -5.58
CA THR A 95 22.91 8.55 -6.63
C THR A 95 21.49 8.04 -6.38
N ILE A 96 21.18 7.61 -5.15
CA ILE A 96 19.82 7.15 -4.79
C ILE A 96 18.80 8.28 -4.98
N MET A 97 19.12 9.49 -4.51
CA MET A 97 18.22 10.64 -4.64
C MET A 97 17.98 11.01 -6.11
N ASP A 98 19.01 11.00 -6.95
CA ASP A 98 18.91 11.32 -8.37
C ASP A 98 18.05 10.28 -9.11
N LEU A 99 18.28 8.99 -8.85
CA LEU A 99 17.49 7.89 -9.43
C LEU A 99 16.03 7.93 -9.00
N GLU A 100 15.76 8.15 -7.72
CA GLU A 100 14.39 8.26 -7.20
C GLU A 100 13.68 9.50 -7.70
N HIS A 101 14.40 10.61 -7.86
CA HIS A 101 13.88 11.82 -8.47
C HIS A 101 13.50 11.59 -9.94
N ALA A 102 14.36 10.91 -10.72
CA ALA A 102 14.06 10.56 -12.10
C ALA A 102 12.81 9.67 -12.21
N ASN A 103 12.69 8.65 -11.34
CA ASN A 103 11.49 7.80 -11.27
C ASN A 103 10.24 8.61 -10.93
N TRP A 104 10.32 9.56 -9.99
CA TRP A 104 9.21 10.44 -9.64
C TRP A 104 8.82 11.34 -10.81
N MET A 105 9.78 11.97 -11.50
CA MET A 105 9.48 12.87 -12.61
C MET A 105 8.78 12.14 -13.77
N LEU A 106 9.22 10.91 -14.07
CA LEU A 106 8.57 10.06 -15.06
C LEU A 106 7.14 9.69 -14.63
N ALA A 107 6.95 9.24 -13.39
CA ALA A 107 5.64 8.90 -12.85
C ALA A 107 4.69 10.11 -12.80
N LYS A 108 5.17 11.28 -12.34
CA LYS A 108 4.41 12.53 -12.30
C LYS A 108 3.89 12.89 -13.69
N THR A 109 4.79 12.91 -14.68
CA THR A 109 4.46 13.30 -16.07
C THR A 109 3.40 12.37 -16.65
N ARG A 110 3.60 11.05 -16.54
CA ARG A 110 2.72 10.04 -17.13
C ARG A 110 1.35 9.98 -16.45
N LEU A 111 1.33 9.94 -15.11
CA LEU A 111 0.09 9.71 -14.37
C LEU A 111 -0.78 10.97 -14.28
N LEU A 112 -0.21 12.18 -14.28
CA LEU A 112 -1.00 13.41 -14.36
C LEU A 112 -1.64 13.61 -15.74
N ALA A 113 -1.09 13.01 -16.79
CA ALA A 113 -1.68 13.05 -18.12
C ALA A 113 -2.95 12.19 -18.24
N GLN A 114 -3.25 11.33 -17.24
CA GLN A 114 -4.42 10.45 -17.25
C GLN A 114 -5.62 11.08 -16.52
N PRO A 115 -6.69 11.49 -17.22
CA PRO A 115 -7.84 12.15 -16.58
C PRO A 115 -8.60 11.24 -15.59
N ALA A 116 -8.53 9.93 -15.80
CA ALA A 116 -9.14 8.94 -14.93
C ALA A 116 -8.34 8.73 -13.62
N LEU A 117 -7.11 9.21 -13.51
CA LEU A 117 -6.33 9.10 -12.28
C LEU A 117 -6.46 10.36 -11.44
N VAL A 118 -6.64 10.16 -10.13
CA VAL A 118 -6.50 11.22 -9.14
C VAL A 118 -5.31 10.90 -8.27
N LEU A 119 -4.21 11.63 -8.47
CA LEU A 119 -3.03 11.54 -7.61
C LEU A 119 -3.29 12.25 -6.28
N LEU A 120 -2.90 11.62 -5.18
CA LEU A 120 -3.06 12.15 -3.84
C LEU A 120 -1.73 12.71 -3.29
N GLY A 121 -1.84 13.82 -2.57
CA GLY A 121 -0.71 14.56 -2.00
C GLY A 121 -0.07 15.53 -3.00
N SER A 122 0.81 16.40 -2.51
CA SER A 122 1.43 17.45 -3.34
C SER A 122 2.25 16.86 -4.48
N THR A 123 2.06 17.41 -5.68
CA THR A 123 2.89 17.16 -6.86
C THR A 123 3.96 18.23 -7.07
N GLU A 124 3.91 19.32 -6.31
CA GLU A 124 4.72 20.52 -6.52
C GLU A 124 5.98 20.58 -5.66
N HIS A 125 6.09 19.71 -4.65
CA HIS A 125 7.25 19.64 -3.78
C HIS A 125 8.10 18.40 -4.06
N ALA A 126 9.38 18.49 -3.71
CA ALA A 126 10.28 17.35 -3.72
C ALA A 126 9.71 16.21 -2.87
N ARG A 127 9.69 15.00 -3.43
CA ARG A 127 9.15 13.81 -2.77
C ARG A 127 9.81 12.54 -3.31
N LEU A 128 9.67 11.48 -2.54
CA LEU A 128 10.01 10.12 -2.97
C LEU A 128 9.02 9.65 -4.05
N PRO A 129 9.43 8.72 -4.93
CA PRO A 129 8.60 8.15 -6.00
C PRO A 129 7.61 7.11 -5.45
N ILE A 130 6.85 7.52 -4.44
CA ILE A 130 5.75 6.79 -3.83
C ILE A 130 4.49 7.43 -4.37
N VAL A 131 3.72 6.70 -5.16
CA VAL A 131 2.51 7.20 -5.83
C VAL A 131 1.30 6.69 -5.08
N SER A 132 0.42 7.58 -4.67
CA SER A 132 -0.89 7.27 -4.10
C SER A 132 -1.96 7.80 -5.04
N PHE A 133 -2.88 6.95 -5.47
CA PHE A 133 -3.84 7.32 -6.51
C PHE A 133 -5.19 6.62 -6.35
N MET A 134 -6.21 7.26 -6.89
CA MET A 134 -7.54 6.70 -7.09
C MET A 134 -7.83 6.62 -8.58
N VAL A 135 -8.60 5.61 -9.00
CA VAL A 135 -9.05 5.46 -10.38
C VAL A 135 -10.52 5.86 -10.46
N ARG A 136 -10.81 6.96 -11.13
CA ARG A 136 -12.15 7.50 -11.35
C ARG A 136 -12.85 6.68 -12.42
N TYR A 137 -14.13 6.38 -12.16
CA TYR A 137 -15.04 5.85 -13.16
C TYR A 137 -16.37 6.55 -12.97
N GLN A 138 -16.79 7.31 -13.98
CA GLN A 138 -17.98 8.18 -13.94
C GLN A 138 -17.94 9.14 -12.73
N ASP A 139 -18.97 9.12 -11.88
CA ASP A 139 -19.11 9.97 -10.70
C ASP A 139 -18.44 9.39 -9.44
N ARG A 140 -17.79 8.23 -9.55
CA ARG A 140 -17.23 7.44 -8.44
C ARG A 140 -15.82 6.94 -8.78
N PHE A 141 -15.36 5.95 -8.02
CA PHE A 141 -14.04 5.35 -8.16
C PHE A 141 -14.09 3.83 -8.25
N LEU A 142 -13.06 3.23 -8.82
CA LEU A 142 -12.78 1.81 -8.62
C LEU A 142 -12.29 1.60 -7.19
N HIS A 143 -12.77 0.55 -6.52
CA HIS A 143 -12.36 0.25 -5.15
C HIS A 143 -10.85 -0.08 -5.11
N TYR A 144 -10.11 0.41 -4.12
CA TYR A 144 -8.65 0.27 -4.10
C TYR A 144 -8.21 -1.20 -4.05
N ASN A 145 -8.95 -2.08 -3.35
CA ASN A 145 -8.62 -3.52 -3.31
C ASN A 145 -8.86 -4.19 -4.66
N PHE A 146 -9.86 -3.73 -5.42
CA PHE A 146 -10.06 -4.20 -6.79
C PHE A 146 -8.88 -3.79 -7.67
N VAL A 147 -8.47 -2.51 -7.62
CA VAL A 147 -7.31 -2.02 -8.37
C VAL A 147 -6.05 -2.80 -8.00
N CYS A 148 -5.84 -3.09 -6.71
CA CYS A 148 -4.72 -3.91 -6.25
C CYS A 148 -4.77 -5.35 -6.78
N ALA A 149 -5.93 -6.00 -6.70
CA ALA A 149 -6.12 -7.36 -7.22
C ALA A 149 -5.88 -7.39 -8.74
N LEU A 150 -6.44 -6.44 -9.48
CA LEU A 150 -6.29 -6.37 -10.93
C LEU A 150 -4.83 -6.15 -11.37
N LEU A 151 -4.09 -5.27 -10.68
CA LEU A 151 -2.66 -5.06 -10.93
C LEU A 151 -1.83 -6.33 -10.67
N ASN A 152 -2.20 -7.08 -9.63
CA ASN A 152 -1.56 -8.35 -9.32
C ASN A 152 -1.89 -9.42 -10.38
N ASP A 153 -3.17 -9.62 -10.67
CA ASP A 153 -3.65 -10.74 -11.46
C ASP A 153 -3.30 -10.63 -12.94
N LEU A 154 -3.32 -9.41 -13.51
CA LEU A 154 -2.96 -9.20 -14.91
C LEU A 154 -1.47 -8.95 -15.14
N PHE A 155 -0.79 -8.30 -14.19
CA PHE A 155 0.54 -7.75 -14.44
C PHE A 155 1.62 -8.27 -13.48
N GLY A 156 1.24 -9.03 -12.44
CA GLY A 156 2.17 -9.44 -11.38
C GLY A 156 2.69 -8.26 -10.55
N ILE A 157 1.99 -7.12 -10.55
CA ILE A 157 2.42 -5.90 -9.86
C ILE A 157 1.80 -5.85 -8.46
N GLN A 158 2.66 -5.94 -7.46
CA GLN A 158 2.24 -5.81 -6.07
C GLN A 158 2.06 -4.34 -5.68
N SER A 159 0.84 -4.00 -5.31
CA SER A 159 0.48 -2.68 -4.77
C SER A 159 -0.18 -2.83 -3.41
N ARG A 160 -0.39 -1.71 -2.70
CA ARG A 160 -1.08 -1.72 -1.41
C ARG A 160 -2.33 -0.85 -1.47
N GLY A 161 -3.41 -1.33 -0.86
CA GLY A 161 -4.67 -0.63 -0.71
C GLY A 161 -4.90 -0.08 0.70
N GLY A 162 -5.76 0.94 0.82
CA GLY A 162 -6.27 1.47 2.10
C GLY A 162 -5.72 2.85 2.47
N CYS A 163 -5.62 3.13 3.78
CA CYS A 163 -5.21 4.44 4.32
C CYS A 163 -3.74 4.52 4.76
N MET A 164 -2.89 3.54 4.42
CA MET A 164 -1.44 3.58 4.65
C MET A 164 -0.99 3.86 6.10
N CYS A 165 -1.74 3.38 7.11
CA CYS A 165 -1.53 3.68 8.53
C CYS A 165 -1.60 5.19 8.87
N ALA A 166 -2.21 5.99 8.01
CA ALA A 166 -2.36 7.44 8.13
C ALA A 166 -3.81 7.85 7.83
N ALA A 167 -4.78 7.18 8.47
CA ALA A 167 -6.20 7.37 8.20
C ALA A 167 -6.67 8.84 8.29
N PRO A 168 -6.34 9.62 9.35
CA PRO A 168 -6.76 11.02 9.42
C PRO A 168 -6.25 11.87 8.24
N TYR A 169 -5.00 11.67 7.83
CA TYR A 169 -4.43 12.37 6.68
C TYR A 169 -5.05 11.90 5.36
N SER A 170 -5.26 10.59 5.22
CA SER A 170 -5.90 9.98 4.05
C SER A 170 -7.31 10.52 3.83
N HIS A 171 -8.12 10.61 4.90
CA HIS A 171 -9.48 11.15 4.82
C HIS A 171 -9.49 12.63 4.41
N ARG A 172 -8.49 13.40 4.86
CA ARG A 172 -8.31 14.80 4.43
C ARG A 172 -7.96 14.91 2.95
N LEU A 173 -7.03 14.08 2.46
CA LEU A 173 -6.66 14.05 1.02
C LEU A 173 -7.84 13.63 0.14
N MET A 174 -8.66 12.70 0.64
CA MET A 174 -9.87 12.21 -0.02
C MET A 174 -11.07 13.17 0.13
N GLY A 175 -10.91 14.31 0.82
CA GLY A 175 -11.95 15.31 1.04
C GLY A 175 -13.18 14.80 1.81
N ILE A 176 -13.00 13.81 2.69
CA ILE A 176 -14.08 13.24 3.47
C ILE A 176 -14.41 14.17 4.64
N ALA A 177 -15.66 14.61 4.70
CA ALA A 177 -16.15 15.45 5.79
C ALA A 177 -16.15 14.70 7.13
N ALA A 178 -15.95 15.42 8.25
CA ALA A 178 -15.88 14.81 9.58
C ALA A 178 -17.13 14.00 9.94
N LYS A 179 -18.32 14.50 9.60
CA LYS A 179 -19.60 13.79 9.80
C LYS A 179 -19.64 12.48 9.02
N THR A 180 -19.36 12.52 7.72
CA THR A 180 -19.31 11.34 6.85
C THR A 180 -18.27 10.32 7.33
N ASN A 181 -17.15 10.78 7.86
CA ASN A 181 -16.13 9.90 8.44
C ASN A 181 -16.64 9.13 9.68
N GLN A 182 -17.47 9.75 10.51
CA GLN A 182 -18.12 9.06 11.64
C GLN A 182 -19.12 8.01 11.17
N GLU A 183 -19.89 8.31 10.12
CA GLU A 183 -20.82 7.36 9.49
C GLU A 183 -20.07 6.16 8.89
N PHE A 184 -18.94 6.40 8.20
CA PHE A 184 -18.03 5.34 7.76
C PHE A 184 -17.56 4.46 8.92
N ALA A 185 -17.10 5.07 10.02
CA ALA A 185 -16.63 4.33 11.19
C ALA A 185 -17.73 3.44 11.77
N ALA A 186 -18.96 3.96 11.92
CA ALA A 186 -20.10 3.19 12.41
C ALA A 186 -20.43 2.00 11.50
N ALA A 187 -20.51 2.21 10.18
CA ALA A 187 -20.81 1.15 9.22
C ALA A 187 -19.71 0.06 9.20
N ILE A 188 -18.44 0.45 9.25
CA ILE A 188 -17.31 -0.49 9.27
C ILE A 188 -17.30 -1.31 10.56
N CYS A 189 -17.57 -0.69 11.71
CA CYS A 189 -17.69 -1.39 13.00
C CYS A 189 -18.88 -2.37 13.03
N GLN A 190 -19.90 -2.16 12.19
CA GLN A 190 -21.04 -3.07 12.00
C GLN A 190 -20.78 -4.14 10.94
N GLY A 191 -19.53 -4.27 10.45
CA GLY A 191 -19.16 -5.32 9.52
C GLY A 191 -19.29 -4.96 8.04
N ALA A 192 -19.35 -3.68 7.67
CA ALA A 192 -19.29 -3.23 6.28
C ALA A 192 -17.87 -2.74 5.91
N ALA A 193 -16.85 -3.60 6.04
CA ALA A 193 -15.46 -3.19 5.82
C ALA A 193 -15.15 -2.74 4.39
N VAL A 194 -15.93 -3.15 3.39
CA VAL A 194 -15.81 -2.67 2.00
C VAL A 194 -16.04 -1.16 1.87
N LEU A 195 -16.74 -0.54 2.83
CA LEU A 195 -16.92 0.92 2.84
C LEU A 195 -15.68 1.67 3.31
N ARG A 196 -14.67 0.99 3.87
CA ARG A 196 -13.44 1.63 4.34
C ARG A 196 -12.87 2.52 3.24
N PRO A 197 -12.75 3.84 3.46
CA PRO A 197 -12.14 4.71 2.46
C PRO A 197 -10.65 4.36 2.29
N GLY A 198 -10.13 4.57 1.10
CA GLY A 198 -8.70 4.42 0.83
C GLY A 198 -8.35 4.63 -0.63
N TYR A 199 -7.10 4.34 -0.95
CA TYR A 199 -6.53 4.50 -2.28
C TYR A 199 -5.47 3.41 -2.52
N THR A 200 -5.04 3.28 -3.77
CA THR A 200 -3.95 2.38 -4.16
C THR A 200 -2.62 3.12 -4.04
N ARG A 201 -1.58 2.42 -3.58
CA ARG A 201 -0.22 2.96 -3.47
C ARG A 201 0.81 2.01 -4.08
N LEU A 202 1.74 2.60 -4.83
CA LEU A 202 2.93 1.98 -5.41
C LEU A 202 4.18 2.75 -5.00
N SER A 203 5.34 2.08 -5.01
CA SER A 203 6.65 2.68 -4.78
C SER A 203 7.60 2.27 -5.91
N LEU A 204 8.38 3.22 -6.44
CA LEU A 204 9.33 3.00 -7.53
C LEU A 204 10.77 3.24 -7.02
N PRO A 205 11.35 2.31 -6.23
CA PRO A 205 12.64 2.50 -5.59
C PRO A 205 13.79 2.60 -6.60
N TYR A 206 14.92 3.17 -6.17
CA TYR A 206 16.11 3.39 -7.01
C TYR A 206 16.69 2.14 -7.69
N PHE A 207 16.44 0.95 -7.13
CA PHE A 207 16.97 -0.32 -7.65
C PHE A 207 16.07 -0.96 -8.71
N MET A 208 14.94 -0.36 -9.07
CA MET A 208 14.17 -0.77 -10.24
C MET A 208 14.82 -0.26 -11.53
N SER A 209 14.90 -1.13 -12.53
CA SER A 209 15.33 -0.72 -13.88
C SER A 209 14.30 0.19 -14.53
N LYS A 210 14.74 1.03 -15.48
CA LYS A 210 13.84 1.89 -16.26
C LYS A 210 12.70 1.08 -16.92
N LEU A 211 13.03 -0.10 -17.46
CA LEU A 211 12.06 -0.99 -18.10
C LEU A 211 10.96 -1.45 -17.12
N GLN A 212 11.30 -1.77 -15.87
CA GLN A 212 10.33 -2.12 -14.83
C GLN A 212 9.45 -0.93 -14.45
N VAL A 213 10.05 0.25 -14.28
CA VAL A 213 9.31 1.48 -13.97
C VAL A 213 8.33 1.81 -15.11
N ASP A 214 8.78 1.73 -16.36
CA ASP A 214 7.95 1.98 -17.54
C ASP A 214 6.78 0.99 -17.65
N TYR A 215 7.03 -0.29 -17.37
CA TYR A 215 5.98 -1.33 -17.33
C TYR A 215 4.95 -1.07 -16.23
N ILE A 216 5.41 -0.76 -15.01
CA ILE A 216 4.49 -0.48 -13.88
C ILE A 216 3.61 0.73 -14.19
N LEU A 217 4.19 1.80 -14.75
CA LEU A 217 3.42 2.99 -15.13
C LEU A 217 2.44 2.69 -16.26
N ALA A 218 2.85 1.92 -17.28
CA ALA A 218 1.95 1.50 -18.36
C ALA A 218 0.78 0.64 -17.85
N ALA A 219 1.02 -0.26 -16.88
CA ALA A 219 -0.04 -1.05 -16.26
C ALA A 219 -1.02 -0.19 -15.45
N VAL A 220 -0.52 0.82 -14.72
CA VAL A 220 -1.39 1.78 -13.99
C VAL A 220 -2.24 2.60 -14.97
N GLU A 221 -1.66 3.09 -16.07
CA GLU A 221 -2.39 3.78 -17.14
C GLU A 221 -3.44 2.87 -17.77
N PHE A 222 -3.08 1.61 -18.05
CA PHE A 222 -4.01 0.61 -18.56
C PHE A 222 -5.20 0.43 -17.61
N VAL A 223 -4.95 0.25 -16.30
CA VAL A 223 -6.02 0.11 -15.31
C VAL A 223 -6.85 1.39 -15.19
N ALA A 224 -6.24 2.57 -15.35
CA ALA A 224 -6.97 3.83 -15.36
C ALA A 224 -8.01 3.91 -16.49
N VAL A 225 -7.66 3.41 -17.68
CA VAL A 225 -8.51 3.48 -18.87
C VAL A 225 -9.46 2.29 -18.98
N ASN A 226 -8.98 1.08 -18.67
CA ASN A 226 -9.66 -0.17 -18.98
C ASN A 226 -10.06 -0.98 -17.73
N GLY A 227 -9.61 -0.59 -16.53
CA GLY A 227 -9.80 -1.40 -15.32
C GLY A 227 -11.26 -1.69 -15.00
N TRP A 228 -12.16 -0.74 -15.27
CA TRP A 228 -13.60 -0.89 -15.07
C TRP A 228 -14.20 -2.06 -15.87
N ARG A 229 -13.62 -2.41 -17.03
CA ARG A 229 -14.09 -3.52 -17.90
C ARG A 229 -13.94 -4.88 -17.22
N PHE A 230 -13.03 -4.99 -16.25
CA PHE A 230 -12.77 -6.21 -15.52
C PHE A 230 -13.60 -6.35 -14.25
N LEU A 231 -14.26 -5.28 -13.77
CA LEU A 231 -15.10 -5.33 -12.57
C LEU A 231 -16.10 -6.51 -12.57
N PRO A 232 -16.80 -6.84 -13.68
CA PRO A 232 -17.76 -7.96 -13.70
C PRO A 232 -17.11 -9.34 -13.50
N GLN A 233 -15.80 -9.44 -13.64
CA GLN A 233 -15.04 -10.68 -13.48
C GLN A 233 -14.60 -10.92 -12.03
N TYR A 234 -14.86 -9.97 -11.13
CA TYR A 234 -14.49 -10.05 -9.71
C TYR A 234 -15.74 -10.09 -8.83
N ASN A 235 -15.60 -10.78 -7.70
CA ASN A 235 -16.51 -10.69 -6.58
C ASN A 235 -15.83 -9.89 -5.46
N PHE A 236 -16.62 -9.23 -4.62
CA PHE A 236 -16.09 -8.60 -3.41
C PHE A 236 -16.83 -9.08 -2.17
N ASN A 237 -16.13 -9.12 -1.04
CA ASN A 237 -16.74 -9.46 0.23
C ASN A 237 -17.06 -8.16 1.00
N GLN A 238 -18.33 -7.94 1.34
CA GLN A 238 -18.76 -6.73 2.04
C GLN A 238 -18.13 -6.60 3.45
N SER A 239 -17.90 -7.72 4.13
CA SER A 239 -17.41 -7.77 5.51
C SER A 239 -15.90 -7.69 5.65
N THR A 240 -15.16 -8.14 4.64
CA THR A 240 -13.68 -8.05 4.63
C THR A 240 -13.16 -6.94 3.72
N GLY A 241 -13.95 -6.51 2.73
CA GLY A 241 -13.53 -5.60 1.67
C GLY A 241 -12.61 -6.24 0.63
N GLU A 242 -12.41 -7.55 0.69
CA GLU A 242 -11.58 -8.32 -0.26
C GLU A 242 -12.23 -8.38 -1.64
N TRP A 243 -11.40 -8.41 -2.69
CA TRP A 243 -11.82 -8.57 -4.08
C TRP A 243 -11.07 -9.76 -4.68
N VAL A 244 -11.81 -10.70 -5.28
CA VAL A 244 -11.26 -11.95 -5.82
C VAL A 244 -11.83 -12.19 -7.21
N HIS A 245 -10.99 -12.60 -8.15
CA HIS A 245 -11.42 -12.98 -9.48
C HIS A 245 -12.36 -14.20 -9.40
N LYS A 246 -13.45 -14.22 -10.19
CA LYS A 246 -14.50 -15.26 -10.15
C LYS A 246 -13.99 -16.67 -10.46
N ARG A 247 -12.91 -16.78 -11.24
CA ARG A 247 -12.26 -18.08 -11.53
C ARG A 247 -11.35 -18.56 -10.39
N GLY A 248 -11.27 -17.82 -9.29
CA GLY A 248 -10.46 -18.11 -8.12
C GLY A 248 -8.98 -17.79 -8.30
N VAL A 249 -8.27 -17.72 -7.18
CA VAL A 249 -6.82 -17.89 -7.12
C VAL A 249 -6.56 -19.39 -7.01
N THR A 250 -5.59 -19.92 -7.75
CA THR A 250 -5.03 -21.25 -7.52
C THR A 250 -4.72 -21.40 -6.03
N SER A 251 -5.26 -22.45 -5.38
CA SER A 251 -5.20 -22.73 -3.94
C SER A 251 -3.97 -22.12 -3.26
N SER A 252 -4.18 -21.11 -2.42
CA SER A 252 -3.11 -20.64 -1.53
C SER A 252 -2.82 -21.73 -0.51
N PRO A 253 -1.55 -22.03 -0.20
CA PRO A 253 -1.21 -23.00 0.84
C PRO A 253 -1.85 -22.55 2.16
N GLU A 254 -2.75 -23.37 2.71
CA GLU A 254 -3.49 -23.07 3.94
C GLU A 254 -2.63 -23.39 5.17
N CYS A 255 -1.67 -24.30 5.01
CA CYS A 255 -0.71 -24.65 6.04
C CYS A 255 0.71 -24.79 5.47
N LEU A 256 1.68 -24.82 6.38
CA LEU A 256 3.09 -24.97 6.02
C LEU A 256 3.37 -26.26 5.22
N GLN A 257 2.53 -27.30 5.39
CA GLN A 257 2.69 -28.59 4.72
C GLN A 257 2.31 -28.53 3.24
N ASP A 258 1.53 -27.52 2.83
CA ASP A 258 1.12 -27.31 1.44
C ASP A 258 2.24 -26.65 0.61
N LEU A 259 3.33 -26.19 1.25
CA LEU A 259 4.50 -25.64 0.58
C LEU A 259 5.34 -26.77 -0.01
N GLN A 260 5.14 -27.05 -1.30
CA GLN A 260 6.01 -27.94 -2.06
C GLN A 260 7.36 -27.26 -2.30
N LEU A 261 8.39 -27.64 -1.53
CA LEU A 261 9.76 -27.12 -1.66
C LEU A 261 10.43 -27.43 -3.02
N ASN A 262 9.88 -28.38 -3.78
CA ASN A 262 10.45 -28.87 -5.05
C ASN A 262 9.63 -28.44 -6.28
N SER A 263 8.75 -27.45 -6.16
CA SER A 263 8.06 -26.92 -7.35
C SER A 263 9.09 -26.39 -8.33
N PRO A 264 9.02 -26.75 -9.63
CA PRO A 264 9.94 -26.22 -10.63
C PRO A 264 9.83 -24.70 -10.61
N THR A 265 10.94 -24.03 -10.31
CA THR A 265 11.03 -22.57 -10.41
C THR A 265 10.61 -22.21 -11.84
N PRO A 266 9.55 -21.40 -12.04
CA PRO A 266 9.21 -20.93 -13.38
C PRO A 266 10.48 -20.32 -13.98
N SER A 267 10.89 -20.82 -15.15
CA SER A 267 12.04 -20.25 -15.83
C SER A 267 11.79 -18.76 -16.00
N THR A 268 12.64 -17.93 -15.42
CA THR A 268 12.62 -16.47 -15.58
C THR A 268 13.10 -16.15 -16.99
N THR A 269 12.30 -16.53 -17.99
CA THR A 269 12.37 -15.87 -19.29
C THR A 269 12.11 -14.40 -19.01
N ARG A 270 13.05 -13.56 -19.45
CA ARG A 270 12.98 -12.11 -19.39
C ARG A 270 11.58 -11.72 -19.89
N SER A 271 10.71 -11.31 -18.97
CA SER A 271 9.29 -11.09 -19.27
C SER A 271 9.22 -10.03 -20.35
N ASP A 272 8.66 -10.37 -21.52
CA ASP A 272 8.35 -9.37 -22.52
C ASP A 272 7.16 -8.57 -21.99
N TYR A 273 7.45 -7.49 -21.28
CA TYR A 273 6.45 -6.60 -20.71
C TYR A 273 5.49 -6.07 -21.78
N THR A 274 5.95 -5.94 -23.02
CA THR A 274 5.12 -5.57 -24.17
C THR A 274 4.05 -6.62 -24.41
N LEU A 275 4.45 -7.89 -24.47
CA LEU A 275 3.52 -9.00 -24.64
C LEU A 275 2.46 -9.05 -23.52
N LEU A 276 2.85 -8.81 -22.27
CA LEU A 276 1.90 -8.78 -21.14
C LEU A 276 0.89 -7.63 -21.27
N LEU A 277 1.34 -6.45 -21.70
CA LEU A 277 0.46 -5.31 -21.97
C LEU A 277 -0.49 -5.58 -23.15
N ASP A 278 0.00 -6.22 -24.22
CA ASP A 278 -0.80 -6.59 -25.40
C ASP A 278 -1.86 -7.66 -25.06
N GLN A 279 -1.50 -8.63 -24.22
CA GLN A 279 -2.43 -9.62 -23.70
C GLN A 279 -3.51 -8.95 -22.84
N ALA A 280 -3.14 -8.03 -21.94
CA ALA A 280 -4.10 -7.28 -21.14
C ALA A 280 -5.05 -6.46 -22.03
N ALA A 281 -4.54 -5.80 -23.08
CA ALA A 281 -5.35 -5.09 -24.06
C ALA A 281 -6.36 -6.00 -24.76
N THR A 282 -5.93 -7.18 -25.18
CA THR A 282 -6.81 -8.20 -25.80
C THR A 282 -7.92 -8.66 -24.84
N LEU A 283 -7.57 -8.89 -23.57
CA LEU A 283 -8.54 -9.27 -22.53
C LEU A 283 -9.54 -8.15 -22.23
N ALA A 284 -9.10 -6.88 -22.24
CA ALA A 284 -10.00 -5.75 -22.08
C ALA A 284 -11.02 -5.65 -23.23
N GLN A 285 -10.58 -5.89 -24.46
CA GLN A 285 -11.45 -5.87 -25.64
C GLN A 285 -12.49 -7.00 -25.63
N THR A 286 -12.11 -8.18 -25.13
CA THR A 286 -12.99 -9.36 -25.06
C THR A 286 -13.79 -9.48 -23.75
N SER A 287 -13.65 -8.53 -22.84
CA SER A 287 -14.30 -8.53 -21.51
C SER A 287 -15.82 -8.72 -21.52
N GLN A 288 -16.53 -8.25 -22.55
CA GLN A 288 -17.98 -8.43 -22.72
C GLN A 288 -18.40 -9.91 -22.85
N VAL A 289 -17.50 -10.78 -23.30
CA VAL A 289 -17.76 -12.22 -23.49
C VAL A 289 -17.80 -12.97 -22.15
N HIS A 290 -17.26 -12.39 -21.08
CA HIS A 290 -17.12 -13.02 -19.77
C HIS A 290 -18.07 -12.43 -18.70
N LEU A 291 -19.27 -12.03 -19.12
CA LEU A 291 -20.32 -11.59 -18.23
C LEU A 291 -21.01 -12.79 -17.55
N ALA A 292 -20.46 -13.24 -16.42
CA ALA A 292 -21.17 -14.17 -15.55
C ALA A 292 -22.36 -13.48 -14.85
N PRO A 293 -23.45 -14.20 -14.51
CA PRO A 293 -24.57 -13.63 -13.78
C PRO A 293 -24.09 -12.92 -12.51
N LEU A 294 -24.54 -11.69 -12.31
CA LEU A 294 -24.20 -10.90 -11.13
C LEU A 294 -25.05 -11.38 -9.96
N GLN A 295 -24.56 -12.35 -9.20
CA GLN A 295 -25.15 -12.74 -7.92
C GLN A 295 -24.45 -12.01 -6.78
N MET A 296 -24.71 -10.72 -6.63
CA MET A 296 -24.25 -9.98 -5.46
C MET A 296 -25.33 -9.00 -5.00
N ALA A 297 -25.68 -9.08 -3.72
CA ALA A 297 -26.57 -8.10 -3.10
C ALA A 297 -25.85 -6.74 -3.00
N PRO A 298 -26.56 -5.62 -3.20
CA PRO A 298 -26.05 -4.30 -2.87
C PRO A 298 -25.74 -4.19 -1.36
N LEU A 299 -25.10 -3.10 -0.95
CA LEU A 299 -24.99 -2.79 0.47
C LEU A 299 -26.39 -2.55 1.05
N PRO A 300 -26.59 -2.80 2.35
CA PRO A 300 -27.83 -2.44 3.03
C PRO A 300 -28.20 -0.97 2.80
N THR A 301 -29.49 -0.71 2.53
CA THR A 301 -30.04 0.63 2.25
C THR A 301 -29.58 1.72 3.23
N PRO A 302 -29.49 1.48 4.57
CA PRO A 302 -29.06 2.51 5.52
C PRO A 302 -27.63 3.02 5.36
N ILE A 303 -26.77 2.30 4.62
CA ILE A 303 -25.35 2.63 4.45
C ILE A 303 -24.95 2.79 2.97
N GLU A 304 -25.88 2.59 2.03
CA GLU A 304 -25.62 2.72 0.58
C GLU A 304 -25.17 4.14 0.21
N HIS A 305 -25.60 5.17 0.95
CA HIS A 305 -25.16 6.56 0.74
C HIS A 305 -23.68 6.80 1.03
N LEU A 306 -23.02 5.90 1.78
CA LEU A 306 -21.60 5.95 2.07
C LEU A 306 -20.75 5.29 0.98
N ARG A 307 -21.37 4.57 0.05
CA ARG A 307 -20.62 3.93 -1.04
C ARG A 307 -19.85 4.99 -1.81
N TRP A 308 -18.56 4.80 -1.97
CA TRP A 308 -17.66 5.69 -2.72
C TRP A 308 -17.09 5.02 -3.98
N PHE A 309 -17.37 3.74 -4.17
CA PHE A 309 -16.87 2.94 -5.27
C PHE A 309 -17.99 2.40 -6.16
N VAL A 310 -17.62 1.96 -7.36
CA VAL A 310 -18.52 1.42 -8.39
C VAL A 310 -18.71 -0.09 -8.22
N TYR A 311 -19.94 -0.55 -8.35
CA TYR A 311 -20.26 -1.97 -8.31
C TYR A 311 -19.96 -2.70 -9.62
N PRO A 312 -19.67 -4.01 -9.57
CA PRO A 312 -19.50 -4.82 -10.77
C PRO A 312 -20.66 -4.76 -11.77
N TRP A 313 -21.91 -4.70 -11.29
CA TRP A 313 -23.08 -4.66 -12.16
C TRP A 313 -23.33 -3.29 -12.80
N GLU A 314 -22.90 -2.20 -12.19
CA GLU A 314 -22.95 -0.86 -12.80
C GLU A 314 -22.06 -0.84 -14.06
N ALA A 315 -20.88 -1.48 -14.00
CA ALA A 315 -20.01 -1.63 -15.18
C ALA A 315 -20.60 -2.54 -16.28
N VAL A 316 -21.42 -3.53 -15.93
CA VAL A 316 -22.08 -4.41 -16.93
C VAL A 316 -23.10 -3.65 -17.77
N GLN A 317 -23.84 -2.72 -17.16
CA GLN A 317 -24.83 -1.90 -17.88
C GLN A 317 -24.15 -1.10 -19.00
N ASP A 318 -22.99 -0.52 -18.70
CA ASP A 318 -22.17 0.21 -19.67
C ASP A 318 -21.57 -0.72 -20.73
N LEU A 319 -21.08 -1.91 -20.34
CA LEU A 319 -20.54 -2.89 -21.29
C LEU A 319 -21.59 -3.38 -22.29
N LEU A 320 -22.85 -3.52 -21.88
CA LEU A 320 -23.95 -3.99 -22.70
C LEU A 320 -24.70 -2.87 -23.43
N ASN A 321 -24.28 -1.60 -23.28
CA ASN A 321 -25.02 -0.42 -23.75
C ASN A 321 -26.50 -0.39 -23.29
N ILE A 322 -26.81 -1.02 -22.16
CA ILE A 322 -28.17 -1.07 -21.62
C ILE A 322 -28.41 0.24 -20.87
N ARG A 323 -29.06 1.21 -21.52
CA ARG A 323 -29.65 2.36 -20.83
C ARG A 323 -30.82 1.86 -19.97
N SER A 324 -30.57 1.43 -18.75
CA SER A 324 -31.67 1.07 -17.84
C SER A 324 -32.41 2.33 -17.36
N MET A 325 -33.74 2.33 -17.54
CA MET A 325 -34.71 3.32 -17.03
C MET A 325 -34.83 3.34 -15.49
N VAL A 326 -33.96 2.61 -14.77
CA VAL A 326 -33.87 2.72 -13.32
C VAL A 326 -32.93 3.87 -13.01
N VAL A 327 -33.50 5.06 -12.90
CA VAL A 327 -32.83 6.21 -12.27
C VAL A 327 -32.63 5.86 -10.80
N LEU A 328 -31.60 5.08 -10.47
CA LEU A 328 -30.99 5.18 -9.14
C LEU A 328 -30.59 6.65 -9.04
N ARG A 329 -31.22 7.39 -8.12
CA ARG A 329 -30.89 8.81 -7.87
C ARG A 329 -29.36 8.92 -7.85
N PRO A 330 -28.75 9.91 -8.53
CA PRO A 330 -27.29 10.05 -8.52
C PRO A 330 -26.83 10.16 -7.08
N LEU A 331 -26.26 9.07 -6.57
CA LEU A 331 -25.72 8.99 -5.23
C LEU A 331 -24.42 9.77 -5.29
N ARG A 332 -24.46 11.03 -4.84
CA ARG A 332 -23.29 11.89 -4.81
C ARG A 332 -22.17 11.18 -4.05
N CYS A 333 -21.04 10.94 -4.73
CA CYS A 333 -19.90 10.28 -4.11
C CYS A 333 -19.47 11.04 -2.83
N PRO A 334 -19.39 10.38 -1.67
CA PRO A 334 -19.02 11.01 -0.40
C PRO A 334 -17.51 11.33 -0.32
N VAL A 335 -16.74 10.90 -1.32
CA VAL A 335 -15.30 11.09 -1.44
C VAL A 335 -15.02 12.08 -2.57
N LEU A 336 -14.44 13.23 -2.21
CA LEU A 336 -14.15 14.33 -3.11
C LEU A 336 -12.68 14.73 -2.95
N PRO A 337 -11.74 13.98 -3.55
CA PRO A 337 -10.32 14.23 -3.38
C PRO A 337 -9.96 15.65 -3.83
N LYS A 338 -9.06 16.27 -3.07
CA LYS A 338 -8.60 17.66 -3.28
C LYS A 338 -7.34 17.74 -4.10
#